data_AF-A0A850LQH4-F1
#
_entry.id   AF-A0A850LQH4-F1
#
_cell.length_a   1.000
_cell.length_b   1.000
_cell.length_c   1.000
_cell.angle_alpha   90.00
_cell.angle_beta   90.00
_cell.angle_gamma   90.00
#
_symmetry.space_group_name_H-M   'P 1'
#
loop_
_entity.id
_entity.type
_entity.pdbx_description
1 polymer ?
#
loop_
_entity_poly.entity_id
_entity_poly.type
_entity_poly.pdbx_seq_one_letter_code
_entity_poly.pdbx_strand_id
1 'polypeptide(L)'
;MVTFKVSDFNKFCSTRERGKKFYFYLKNLISSEVKYIILDFEDIEHVSISFLDESVIKLINEGYKLKIITSNPNIIRKIKKDFSWRNISKNLINEENNKYYFV
;
A
#
# COMPACT_ATOMS: atom_id res chain seq x y z
N MET A 1 6.23 -14.25 -2.68
CA MET A 1 6.19 -12.77 -2.66
C MET A 1 5.67 -12.32 -4.02
N VAL A 2 4.75 -11.37 -4.08
CA VAL A 2 4.14 -10.91 -5.35
C VAL A 2 4.20 -9.38 -5.42
N THR A 3 4.45 -8.82 -6.60
CA THR A 3 4.54 -7.37 -6.82
C THR A 3 3.40 -6.90 -7.72
N PHE A 4 2.76 -5.80 -7.35
CA PHE A 4 1.70 -5.15 -8.11
C PHE A 4 2.02 -3.67 -8.31
N LYS A 5 2.01 -3.19 -9.55
CA LYS A 5 2.01 -1.75 -9.84
C LYS A 5 0.61 -1.21 -9.61
N VAL A 6 0.47 -0.16 -8.80
CA VAL A 6 -0.84 0.44 -8.51
C VAL A 6 -1.43 1.11 -9.76
N SER A 7 -0.57 1.64 -10.64
CA SER A 7 -0.92 2.27 -11.90
C SER A 7 -1.66 1.33 -12.88
N ASP A 8 -1.39 0.02 -12.86
CA ASP A 8 -2.05 -0.99 -13.69
C ASP A 8 -3.54 -1.13 -13.36
N PHE A 9 -3.90 -0.92 -12.09
CA PHE A 9 -5.28 -1.01 -11.59
C PHE A 9 -5.96 0.36 -11.54
N ASN A 10 -5.19 1.41 -11.22
CA ASN A 10 -5.76 2.70 -10.89
C ASN A 10 -4.74 3.85 -10.94
N LYS A 11 -4.84 4.71 -11.95
CA LYS A 11 -4.06 5.96 -12.05
C LYS A 11 -4.47 7.04 -11.05
N PHE A 12 -5.69 6.96 -10.49
CA PHE A 12 -6.24 7.98 -9.58
C PHE A 12 -6.54 7.39 -8.20
N CYS A 13 -5.58 7.50 -7.29
CA CYS A 13 -5.67 6.97 -5.92
C CYS A 13 -6.30 7.98 -4.93
N SER A 14 -7.32 8.73 -5.37
CA SER A 14 -7.86 9.90 -4.66
C SER A 14 -9.13 9.64 -3.84
N THR A 15 -9.90 8.57 -4.08
CA THR A 15 -11.18 8.34 -3.39
C THR A 15 -11.26 6.99 -2.66
N ARG A 16 -12.25 6.87 -1.77
CA ARG A 16 -12.56 5.67 -1.00
C ARG A 16 -12.97 4.50 -1.91
N GLU A 17 -13.83 4.77 -2.88
CA GLU A 17 -14.36 3.81 -3.86
C GLU A 17 -13.23 3.25 -4.74
N ARG A 18 -12.27 4.12 -5.08
CA ARG A 18 -11.05 3.77 -5.80
C ARG A 18 -10.17 2.82 -4.96
N GLY A 19 -10.06 3.05 -3.65
CA GLY A 19 -9.39 2.14 -2.71
C GLY A 19 -10.07 0.77 -2.63
N LYS A 20 -11.41 0.74 -2.47
CA LYS A 20 -12.20 -0.49 -2.45
C LYS A 20 -12.02 -1.32 -3.72
N LYS A 21 -12.10 -0.70 -4.90
CA LYS A 21 -11.87 -1.39 -6.19
C LYS A 21 -10.46 -1.98 -6.27
N PHE A 22 -9.45 -1.21 -5.91
CA PHE A 22 -8.06 -1.69 -5.89
C PHE A 22 -7.86 -2.88 -4.95
N TYR A 23 -8.42 -2.84 -3.74
CA TYR A 23 -8.44 -3.95 -2.80
C TYR A 23 -9.07 -5.22 -3.41
N PHE A 24 -10.24 -5.12 -4.07
CA PHE A 24 -10.87 -6.28 -4.69
C PHE A 24 -10.03 -6.87 -5.83
N TYR A 25 -9.38 -6.05 -6.66
CA TYR A 25 -8.47 -6.56 -7.68
C TYR A 25 -7.28 -7.30 -7.08
N LEU A 26 -6.66 -6.75 -6.02
CA LEU A 26 -5.58 -7.43 -5.31
C LEU A 26 -6.05 -8.79 -4.74
N LYS A 27 -7.17 -8.83 -4.00
CA LYS A 27 -7.67 -10.08 -3.40
C LYS A 27 -8.00 -11.16 -4.44
N ASN A 28 -8.43 -10.79 -5.64
CA ASN A 28 -8.71 -11.75 -6.72
C ASN A 28 -7.44 -12.31 -7.38
N LEU A 29 -6.30 -11.62 -7.27
CA LEU A 29 -5.02 -12.03 -7.85
C LEU A 29 -4.06 -12.67 -6.83
N ILE A 30 -4.31 -12.48 -5.54
CA ILE A 30 -3.50 -12.99 -4.43
C ILE A 30 -4.01 -14.37 -4.01
N SER A 31 -3.21 -15.42 -4.25
CA SER A 31 -3.43 -16.74 -3.65
C SER A 31 -3.42 -16.67 -2.12
N SER A 32 -4.21 -17.52 -1.46
CA SER A 32 -4.31 -17.61 0.01
C SER A 32 -2.98 -17.92 0.71
N GLU A 33 -2.01 -18.51 -0.02
CA GLU A 33 -0.67 -18.81 0.49
C GLU A 33 0.27 -17.58 0.51
N VAL A 34 -0.06 -16.52 -0.25
CA VAL A 34 0.78 -15.34 -0.39
C VAL A 34 0.60 -14.41 0.81
N LYS A 35 1.56 -14.46 1.74
CA LYS A 35 1.60 -13.57 2.92
C LYS A 35 2.37 -12.27 2.72
N TYR A 36 3.15 -12.15 1.65
CA TYR A 36 4.06 -11.01 1.38
C TYR A 36 3.76 -10.38 0.02
N ILE A 37 3.37 -9.11 0.02
CA ILE A 37 2.92 -8.34 -1.15
C ILE A 37 3.76 -7.06 -1.29
N ILE A 38 4.19 -6.73 -2.49
CA ILE A 38 4.81 -5.45 -2.83
C ILE A 38 3.80 -4.64 -3.66
N LEU A 39 3.56 -3.39 -3.26
CA LEU A 39 2.75 -2.41 -3.97
C LEU A 39 3.67 -1.29 -4.49
N ASP A 40 3.70 -1.10 -5.80
CA ASP A 40 4.55 -0.10 -6.47
C ASP A 40 3.71 1.12 -6.86
N PHE A 41 4.01 2.25 -6.21
CA PHE A 41 3.40 3.57 -6.35
C PHE A 41 4.36 4.58 -7.01
N GLU A 42 5.43 4.16 -7.69
CA GLU A 42 6.33 5.10 -8.41
C GLU A 42 5.57 5.91 -9.46
N ASP A 43 4.68 5.26 -10.22
CA ASP A 43 3.86 5.88 -11.27
C ASP A 43 2.63 6.67 -10.72
N ILE A 44 2.56 6.93 -9.40
CA ILE A 44 1.41 7.60 -8.76
C ILE A 44 1.79 9.00 -8.25
N GLU A 45 1.10 10.03 -8.73
CA GLU A 45 1.32 11.42 -8.30
C GLU A 45 0.72 11.72 -6.92
N HIS A 46 -0.46 11.16 -6.62
CA HIS A 46 -1.23 11.50 -5.43
C HIS A 46 -2.08 10.33 -4.91
N VAL A 47 -1.95 10.05 -3.61
CA VAL A 47 -2.82 9.15 -2.85
C VAL A 47 -3.63 9.91 -1.78
N SER A 48 -4.88 9.54 -1.53
CA SER A 48 -5.66 10.02 -0.37
C SER A 48 -5.63 9.02 0.79
N ILE A 49 -5.87 9.51 2.01
CA ILE A 49 -5.93 8.64 3.21
C ILE A 49 -7.07 7.62 3.06
N SER A 50 -8.25 8.05 2.60
CA SER A 50 -9.40 7.17 2.35
C SER A 50 -9.15 6.08 1.30
N PHE A 51 -8.21 6.29 0.37
CA PHE A 51 -7.76 5.24 -0.55
C PHE A 51 -6.90 4.20 0.17
N LEU A 52 -5.93 4.66 0.97
CA LEU A 52 -5.04 3.78 1.76
C LEU A 52 -5.82 2.95 2.78
N ASP A 53 -6.80 3.56 3.45
CA ASP A 53 -7.70 2.90 4.42
C ASP A 53 -8.39 1.66 3.84
N GLU A 54 -9.05 1.81 2.70
CA GLU A 54 -9.83 0.74 2.08
C GLU A 54 -8.99 -0.30 1.33
N SER A 55 -7.67 -0.07 1.20
CA SER A 55 -6.77 -0.95 0.46
C SER A 55 -5.59 -1.44 1.30
N VAL A 56 -4.57 -0.60 1.45
CA VAL A 56 -3.31 -0.92 2.12
C VAL A 56 -3.55 -1.28 3.59
N ILE A 57 -4.23 -0.42 4.36
CA ILE A 57 -4.51 -0.65 5.79
C ILE A 57 -5.36 -1.91 5.98
N LYS A 58 -6.37 -2.10 5.12
CA LYS A 58 -7.24 -3.27 5.17
C LYS A 58 -6.49 -4.59 4.97
N LEU A 59 -5.54 -4.63 4.02
CA LEU A 59 -4.66 -5.80 3.84
C LEU A 59 -3.77 -6.05 5.06
N ILE A 60 -3.20 -5.01 5.68
CA ILE A 60 -2.39 -5.18 6.91
C ILE A 60 -3.25 -5.72 8.05
N ASN A 61 -4.49 -5.24 8.21
CA ASN A 61 -5.44 -5.73 9.22
C ASN A 61 -5.87 -7.19 8.98
N GLU A 62 -5.82 -7.68 7.75
CA GLU A 62 -6.04 -9.08 7.39
C GLU A 62 -4.78 -9.97 7.60
N GLY A 63 -3.69 -9.39 8.12
CA GLY A 63 -2.44 -10.12 8.43
C GLY A 63 -1.49 -10.29 7.24
N TYR A 64 -1.74 -9.62 6.12
CA TYR A 64 -0.75 -9.54 5.04
C TYR A 64 0.41 -8.63 5.43
N LYS A 65 1.60 -9.02 5.00
CA LYS A 65 2.83 -8.23 5.09
C LYS A 65 3.05 -7.51 3.78
N LEU A 66 3.14 -6.19 3.80
CA LEU A 66 3.23 -5.34 2.60
C LEU A 66 4.67 -4.88 2.28
N LYS A 67 4.82 -4.03 1.28
CA LYS A 67 6.00 -3.21 0.97
C LYS A 67 5.51 -2.16 0.00
N ILE A 68 5.74 -0.87 0.26
CA ILE A 68 5.20 0.21 -0.59
C ILE A 68 6.35 0.96 -1.26
N ILE A 69 6.68 0.59 -2.50
CA ILE A 69 7.73 1.25 -3.28
C ILE A 69 7.19 2.58 -3.79
N THR A 70 7.89 3.68 -3.50
CA THR A 70 7.67 4.99 -4.10
C THR A 70 8.83 5.92 -3.77
N SER A 71 9.21 6.77 -4.72
CA SER A 71 10.10 7.92 -4.56
C SER A 71 9.34 9.22 -4.26
N ASN A 72 8.01 9.23 -4.40
CA ASN A 72 7.19 10.43 -4.28
C ASN A 72 7.08 10.92 -2.82
N PRO A 73 7.69 12.07 -2.46
CA PRO A 73 7.78 12.52 -1.07
C PRO A 73 6.42 12.85 -0.45
N ASN A 74 5.41 13.20 -1.27
CA ASN A 74 4.06 13.46 -0.78
C ASN A 74 3.34 12.18 -0.37
N ILE A 75 3.53 11.09 -1.11
CA ILE A 75 2.99 9.76 -0.77
C ILE A 75 3.70 9.24 0.49
N ILE A 76 5.03 9.29 0.52
CA ILE A 76 5.86 8.93 1.68
C ILE A 76 5.37 9.64 2.94
N ARG A 77 5.20 10.97 2.89
CA ARG A 77 4.76 11.78 4.03
C ARG A 77 3.35 11.41 4.50
N LYS A 78 2.43 11.11 3.58
CA LYS A 78 1.06 10.69 3.92
C LYS A 78 1.03 9.34 4.60
N ILE A 79 1.73 8.34 4.05
CA ILE A 79 1.79 6.99 4.63
C ILE A 79 2.46 7.06 6.01
N LYS A 80 3.62 7.72 6.14
CA LYS A 80 4.29 7.93 7.45
C LYS A 80 3.37 8.54 8.48
N LYS A 81 2.64 9.62 8.11
CA LYS A 81 1.68 10.25 9.01
C LYS A 81 0.62 9.23 9.43
N ASP A 82 -0.17 8.72 8.49
CA ASP A 82 -1.33 7.87 8.81
C ASP A 82 -0.95 6.58 9.57
N PHE A 83 0.17 5.94 9.21
CA PHE A 83 0.64 4.71 9.87
C PHE A 83 1.13 4.97 11.30
N SER A 84 1.74 6.14 11.56
CA SER A 84 2.19 6.51 12.91
C SER A 84 1.01 6.70 13.88
N TRP A 85 -0.09 7.31 13.42
CA TRP A 85 -1.31 7.46 14.22
C TRP A 85 -2.00 6.13 14.57
N ARG A 86 -1.85 5.10 13.74
CA ARG A 86 -2.50 3.79 13.91
C ARG A 86 -1.67 2.76 14.66
N ASN A 87 -0.42 3.09 15.02
CA ASN A 87 0.52 2.19 15.70
C ASN A 87 0.77 0.84 14.96
N ILE A 88 0.62 0.85 13.64
CA ILE A 88 0.81 -0.32 12.75
C ILE A 88 2.31 -0.69 12.61
N SER A 89 3.20 0.11 13.20
CA SER A 89 4.66 0.03 13.10
C SER A 89 5.29 -1.34 13.38
N LYS A 90 4.68 -2.17 14.23
CA LYS A 90 5.16 -3.54 14.53
C LYS A 90 5.02 -4.51 13.37
N ASN A 91 4.12 -4.22 12.44
CA ASN A 91 4.03 -4.93 11.18
C ASN A 91 4.96 -4.31 10.12
N LEU A 92 6.04 -3.54 10.41
CA LEU A 92 6.90 -2.94 9.36
C LEU A 92 8.31 -3.58 9.23
N ILE A 93 8.76 -3.89 7.99
CA ILE A 93 10.11 -4.42 7.67
C ILE A 93 11.01 -3.28 7.15
N ASN A 94 12.18 -3.15 7.77
CA ASN A 94 13.36 -2.41 7.28
C ASN A 94 14.25 -3.36 6.41
N GLU A 95 15.10 -2.92 5.47
CA GLU A 95 15.64 -1.57 5.24
C GLU A 95 16.20 -1.34 3.81
N GLU A 96 16.82 -0.16 3.64
CA GLU A 96 17.80 0.28 2.60
C GLU A 96 17.35 1.02 1.32
N ASN A 97 18.13 2.08 1.01
CA ASN A 97 18.26 2.80 -0.26
C ASN A 97 17.04 3.60 -0.77
N ASN A 98 16.63 4.64 -0.03
CA ASN A 98 15.69 5.71 -0.43
C ASN A 98 14.28 5.29 -0.91
N LYS A 99 14.00 3.99 -0.95
CA LYS A 99 12.66 3.42 -1.10
C LYS A 99 12.13 3.13 0.29
N TYR A 100 10.86 3.40 0.52
CA TYR A 100 10.25 3.10 1.81
C TYR A 100 9.77 1.65 1.85
N TYR A 101 9.99 1.00 2.98
CA TYR A 101 9.55 -0.36 3.24
C TYR A 101 8.61 -0.29 4.43
N PHE A 102 7.37 -0.71 4.20
CA PHE A 102 6.28 -0.78 5.17
C PHE A 102 5.73 -2.19 5.01
N VAL A 103 5.71 -3.05 6.04
CA VAL A 103 5.01 -4.36 5.99
C VAL A 103 3.53 -4.19 6.42
#